data_AF-A0A636GGP8-F1
#
_entry.id   AF-A0A636GGP8-F1
#
_cell.length_a   1.000
_cell.length_b   1.000
_cell.length_c   1.000
_cell.angle_alpha   90.00
_cell.angle_beta   90.00
_cell.angle_gamma   90.00
#
_symmetry.space_group_name_H-M   'P 1'
#
loop_
_entity.id
_entity.type
_entity.pdbx_description
1 polymer ?
#
loop_
_entity_poly.entity_id
_entity_poly.type
_entity_poly.pdbx_seq_one_letter_code
_entity_poly.pdbx_strand_id
1 'polypeptide(L)'
;MRILKNRVMNILNGMVVTGFLLAVCGPAIASVSTGHNVSAGSDTRTQPSEAVTSQVQQTQTDNSAREAAVWGLSDTQWQQYRDVMKGPRGIQSPGIDPVLALGLEAESAAERRHMAELWVKQEYQRVEKELAFQREVDAAWKRLYPGVLPVNMGRNAAGVAHDTRGRLA
;
A
#
# COMPACT_ATOMS: atom_id res chain seq x y z
N MET A 1 -13.26 -44.88 -3.30
CA MET A 1 -13.49 -43.53 -3.88
C MET A 1 -12.75 -42.47 -3.04
N ARG A 2 -11.41 -42.47 -3.11
CA ARG A 2 -10.51 -41.76 -2.18
C ARG A 2 -9.58 -40.75 -2.92
N ILE A 3 -10.05 -40.11 -3.99
CA ILE A 3 -9.18 -39.28 -4.86
C ILE A 3 -9.71 -37.85 -5.09
N LEU A 4 -10.94 -37.50 -4.67
CA LEU A 4 -11.51 -36.15 -4.92
C LEU A 4 -11.66 -35.23 -3.70
N LYS A 5 -11.22 -35.65 -2.50
CA LYS A 5 -11.25 -34.79 -1.30
C LYS A 5 -10.04 -33.83 -1.19
N ASN A 6 -9.01 -34.00 -2.01
CA ASN A 6 -7.76 -33.23 -1.90
C ASN A 6 -7.65 -32.02 -2.85
N ARG A 7 -8.70 -31.66 -3.60
CA ARG A 7 -8.66 -30.50 -4.53
C ARG A 7 -9.55 -29.32 -4.14
N VAL A 8 -10.33 -29.40 -3.06
CA VAL A 8 -11.21 -28.29 -2.63
C VAL A 8 -10.80 -27.70 -1.27
N MET A 9 -9.91 -28.36 -0.52
CA MET A 9 -9.39 -27.83 0.75
C MET A 9 -8.14 -26.93 0.60
N ASN A 10 -7.68 -26.65 -0.63
CA ASN A 10 -6.45 -25.89 -0.90
C ASN A 10 -6.69 -24.45 -1.39
N ILE A 11 -7.90 -23.92 -1.24
CA ILE A 11 -8.21 -22.50 -1.50
C ILE A 11 -8.51 -21.76 -0.19
N LEU A 12 -8.54 -22.45 0.96
CA LEU A 12 -8.91 -21.84 2.24
C LEU A 12 -7.81 -21.83 3.31
N ASN A 13 -6.60 -22.33 3.06
CA ASN A 13 -5.46 -22.23 3.99
C ASN A 13 -4.11 -22.28 3.24
N GLY A 14 -3.55 -21.12 2.91
CA GLY A 14 -2.23 -20.91 2.33
C GLY A 14 -2.19 -19.49 1.74
N MET A 15 -1.33 -18.56 2.12
CA MET A 15 0.01 -18.71 2.67
C MET A 15 0.43 -17.35 3.23
N VAL A 16 0.36 -17.20 4.55
CA VAL A 16 1.32 -16.37 5.27
C VAL A 16 2.65 -17.10 5.16
N VAL A 17 3.69 -16.39 4.69
CA VAL A 17 5.13 -16.69 4.86
C VAL A 17 5.67 -17.92 4.13
N THR A 18 6.44 -17.71 3.06
CA THR A 18 7.89 -17.98 3.06
C THR A 18 8.53 -17.40 1.79
N GLY A 19 9.67 -16.73 1.97
CA GLY A 19 10.37 -16.00 0.93
C GLY A 19 10.95 -16.85 -0.20
N PHE A 20 11.16 -16.22 -1.35
CA PHE A 20 12.13 -16.66 -2.32
C PHE A 20 13.06 -15.50 -2.66
N LEU A 21 14.32 -15.75 -2.33
CA LEU A 21 15.49 -14.91 -2.41
C LEU A 21 16.01 -15.00 -3.85
N LEU A 22 15.80 -13.96 -4.67
CA LEU A 22 16.49 -13.84 -5.96
C LEU A 22 17.76 -13.03 -5.77
N ALA A 23 18.83 -13.74 -5.43
CA ALA A 23 20.19 -13.29 -5.61
C ALA A 23 20.48 -13.14 -7.11
N VAL A 24 20.47 -11.90 -7.61
CA VAL A 24 21.07 -11.60 -8.92
C VAL A 24 22.56 -11.39 -8.70
N CYS A 25 23.31 -12.44 -9.00
CA CYS A 25 24.77 -12.45 -9.06
C CYS A 25 25.21 -11.54 -10.22
N GLY A 26 25.98 -10.50 -9.91
CA GLY A 26 26.54 -9.59 -10.92
C GLY A 26 27.68 -10.25 -11.71
N PRO A 27 27.88 -9.88 -12.99
CA PRO A 27 29.15 -10.13 -13.65
C PRO A 27 30.20 -9.13 -13.15
N ALA A 28 31.27 -9.68 -12.59
CA ALA A 28 32.51 -8.99 -12.27
C ALA A 28 33.09 -8.31 -13.52
N ILE A 29 33.43 -7.03 -13.40
CA ILE A 29 34.35 -6.37 -14.34
C ILE A 29 35.60 -6.03 -13.52
N ALA A 30 36.63 -6.87 -13.65
CA ALA A 30 37.95 -6.55 -13.15
C ALA A 30 38.54 -5.46 -14.06
N SER A 31 38.96 -4.35 -13.47
CA SER A 31 39.85 -3.38 -14.13
C SER A 31 41.04 -3.16 -13.24
N VAL A 32 42.16 -3.79 -13.59
CA VAL A 32 43.48 -3.41 -13.07
C VAL A 32 43.97 -2.25 -13.92
N SER A 33 44.16 -1.09 -13.30
CA SER A 33 44.87 0.02 -13.92
C SER A 33 45.91 0.50 -12.91
N THR A 34 47.15 0.11 -13.15
CA THR A 34 48.32 0.74 -12.54
C THR A 34 48.58 2.03 -13.32
N GLY A 35 48.46 3.17 -12.66
CA GLY A 35 48.79 4.47 -13.22
C GLY A 35 49.04 5.48 -12.12
N HIS A 36 50.32 5.64 -11.75
CA HIS A 36 50.78 6.80 -10.98
C HIS A 36 50.48 8.07 -11.76
N ASN A 37 49.96 9.12 -11.12
CA ASN A 37 50.19 10.51 -11.52
C ASN A 37 50.01 11.49 -10.35
N VAL A 38 50.92 12.46 -10.35
CA VAL A 38 51.29 13.40 -9.29
C VAL A 38 50.27 14.55 -9.15
N SER A 39 50.21 15.11 -7.93
CA SER A 39 49.50 16.32 -7.54
C SER A 39 49.71 17.51 -8.48
N ALA A 40 48.63 18.24 -8.82
CA ALA A 40 48.68 19.65 -9.14
C ALA A 40 47.30 20.28 -8.89
N GLY A 41 47.27 21.33 -8.06
CA GLY A 41 46.04 22.04 -7.70
C GLY A 41 45.46 22.86 -8.85
N SER A 42 44.16 23.12 -8.76
CA SER A 42 43.51 24.26 -9.40
C SER A 42 42.26 24.62 -8.61
N ASP A 43 42.35 25.68 -7.81
CA ASP A 43 41.19 26.43 -7.34
C ASP A 43 40.34 26.82 -8.56
N THR A 44 39.10 26.33 -8.61
CA THR A 44 38.07 26.89 -9.49
C THR A 44 36.80 27.10 -8.68
N ARG A 45 36.72 28.30 -8.10
CA ARG A 45 35.50 28.94 -7.64
C ARG A 45 34.58 29.13 -8.85
N THR A 46 33.58 28.26 -8.99
CA THR A 46 32.52 28.41 -9.98
C THR A 46 31.17 28.37 -9.25
N GLN A 47 30.67 29.55 -8.87
CA GLN A 47 29.23 29.78 -8.66
C GLN A 47 28.56 29.61 -10.03
N PRO A 48 27.55 28.73 -10.13
CA PRO A 48 26.16 29.17 -9.93
C PRO A 48 25.30 28.07 -9.28
N SER A 49 24.94 28.18 -8.00
CA SER A 49 24.23 27.10 -7.29
C SER A 49 23.02 27.56 -6.46
N GLU A 50 22.47 28.75 -6.71
CA GLU A 50 21.27 29.21 -6.00
C GLU A 50 20.00 28.92 -6.81
N ALA A 51 19.99 29.17 -8.12
CA ALA A 51 18.80 28.97 -8.95
C ALA A 51 18.44 27.49 -9.16
N VAL A 52 19.43 26.61 -9.38
CA VAL A 52 19.20 25.16 -9.57
C VAL A 52 18.83 24.49 -8.26
N THR A 53 19.51 24.82 -7.15
CA THR A 53 19.16 24.30 -5.82
C THR A 53 17.76 24.75 -5.40
N SER A 54 17.39 26.01 -5.66
CA SER A 54 16.05 26.52 -5.35
C SER A 54 14.96 25.80 -6.16
N GLN A 55 15.15 25.60 -7.46
CA GLN A 55 14.17 24.88 -8.31
C GLN A 55 14.02 23.40 -7.91
N VAL A 56 15.11 22.72 -7.55
CA VAL A 56 15.07 21.32 -7.09
C VAL A 56 14.41 21.20 -5.72
N GLN A 57 14.67 22.13 -4.79
CA GLN A 57 13.98 22.14 -3.50
C GLN A 57 12.48 22.40 -3.65
N GLN A 58 12.11 23.36 -4.49
CA GLN A 58 10.71 23.75 -4.68
C GLN A 58 9.89 22.60 -5.30
N THR A 59 10.43 21.92 -6.31
CA THR A 59 9.79 20.75 -6.92
C THR A 59 9.67 19.55 -5.96
N GLN A 60 10.65 19.33 -5.07
CA GLN A 60 10.57 18.28 -4.05
C GLN A 60 9.50 18.59 -2.99
N THR A 61 9.42 19.85 -2.54
CA THR A 61 8.39 20.30 -1.59
C THR A 61 6.99 20.17 -2.19
N ASP A 62 6.81 20.58 -3.45
CA ASP A 62 5.51 20.47 -4.14
C ASP A 62 5.05 19.02 -4.28
N ASN A 63 5.96 18.09 -4.60
CA ASN A 63 5.65 16.67 -4.68
C ASN A 63 5.31 16.09 -3.30
N SER A 64 6.08 16.43 -2.27
CA SER A 64 5.82 16.02 -0.89
C SER A 64 4.44 16.47 -0.39
N ALA A 65 4.06 17.72 -0.67
CA ALA A 65 2.75 18.25 -0.27
C ALA A 65 1.60 17.54 -0.98
N ARG A 66 1.77 17.19 -2.26
CA ARG A 66 0.77 16.40 -3.01
C ARG A 66 0.64 14.99 -2.46
N GLU A 67 1.75 14.34 -2.13
CA GLU A 67 1.75 13.00 -1.54
C GLU A 67 1.05 13.01 -0.16
N ALA A 68 1.40 13.97 0.70
CA ALA A 68 0.75 14.14 2.00
C ALA A 68 -0.76 14.33 1.88
N ALA A 69 -1.20 15.17 0.93
CA ALA A 69 -2.61 15.47 0.70
C ALA A 69 -3.44 14.24 0.28
N VAL A 70 -2.88 13.33 -0.54
CA VAL A 70 -3.56 12.09 -0.95
C VAL A 70 -3.89 11.21 0.27
N TRP A 71 -3.01 11.23 1.27
CA TRP A 71 -3.17 10.48 2.52
C TRP A 71 -3.88 11.27 3.62
N GLY A 72 -4.32 12.51 3.35
CA GLY A 72 -4.91 13.38 4.37
C GLY A 72 -3.98 13.71 5.53
N LEU A 73 -2.66 13.64 5.29
CA LEU A 73 -1.61 13.94 6.26
C LEU A 73 -1.14 15.38 6.10
N SER A 74 -0.67 15.98 7.19
CA SER A 74 0.09 17.22 7.14
C SER A 74 1.51 16.99 6.59
N ASP A 75 2.19 18.04 6.15
CA ASP A 75 3.58 17.96 5.71
C ASP A 75 4.50 17.39 6.80
N THR A 76 4.25 17.74 8.06
CA THR A 76 5.00 17.22 9.21
C THR A 76 4.76 15.73 9.42
N GLN A 77 3.51 15.27 9.30
CA GLN A 77 3.18 13.84 9.40
C GLN A 77 3.75 13.05 8.23
N TRP A 78 3.78 13.63 7.03
CA TRP A 78 4.42 13.00 5.88
C TRP A 78 5.93 12.85 6.10
N GLN A 79 6.59 13.86 6.64
CA GLN A 79 8.00 13.79 6.99
C GLN A 79 8.26 12.71 8.06
N GLN A 80 7.43 12.65 9.11
CA GLN A 80 7.51 11.58 10.11
C GLN A 80 7.37 10.20 9.48
N TYR A 81 6.43 10.02 8.54
CA TYR A 81 6.27 8.76 7.81
C TYR A 81 7.54 8.39 7.04
N ARG A 82 8.14 9.35 6.33
CA ARG A 82 9.40 9.15 5.59
C ARG A 82 10.52 8.73 6.52
N ASP A 83 10.57 9.26 7.74
CA ASP A 83 11.59 8.91 8.72
C ASP A 83 11.34 7.54 9.35
N VAL A 84 10.09 7.20 9.68
CA VAL A 84 9.66 5.85 10.09
C VAL A 84 10.09 4.79 9.06
N MET A 85 9.90 5.08 7.76
CA MET A 85 10.24 4.16 6.68
C MET A 85 11.76 4.01 6.43
N LYS A 86 12.61 4.86 7.00
CA LYS A 86 14.07 4.64 7.01
C LYS A 86 14.50 3.64 8.08
N GLY A 87 13.63 3.37 9.06
CA GLY A 87 13.89 2.46 10.18
C GLY A 87 13.42 1.02 9.93
N PRO A 88 13.41 0.18 11.00
CA PRO A 88 12.97 -1.21 10.92
C PRO A 88 11.59 -1.41 10.29
N ARG A 89 10.66 -0.47 10.49
CA ARG A 89 9.31 -0.48 9.90
C ARG A 89 9.36 -0.57 8.37
N GLY A 90 10.23 0.21 7.73
CA GLY A 90 10.36 0.20 6.27
C GLY A 90 10.96 -1.09 5.72
N ILE A 91 11.79 -1.78 6.51
CA ILE A 91 12.34 -3.10 6.16
C ILE A 91 11.29 -4.19 6.35
N GLN A 92 10.55 -4.15 7.46
CA GLN A 92 9.54 -5.14 7.82
C GLN A 92 8.28 -5.06 6.96
N SER A 93 7.90 -3.86 6.54
CA SER A 93 6.67 -3.63 5.78
C SER A 93 6.88 -2.57 4.69
N PRO A 94 7.69 -2.88 3.65
CA PRO A 94 7.85 -1.96 2.52
C PRO A 94 6.48 -1.67 1.87
N GLY A 95 6.20 -0.38 1.62
CA GLY A 95 4.95 0.04 0.97
C GLY A 95 3.70 -0.02 1.84
N ILE A 96 3.85 -0.12 3.17
CA ILE A 96 2.74 0.02 4.10
C ILE A 96 2.01 1.37 3.92
N ASP A 97 0.70 1.37 4.16
CA ASP A 97 -0.12 2.56 4.25
C ASP A 97 0.51 3.60 5.21
N PRO A 98 0.73 4.86 4.80
CA PRO A 98 1.36 5.89 5.63
C PRO A 98 0.62 6.21 6.93
N VAL A 99 -0.71 6.20 6.92
CA VAL A 99 -1.53 6.45 8.11
C VAL A 99 -1.39 5.26 9.07
N LEU A 100 -1.40 4.03 8.54
CA LEU A 100 -1.21 2.83 9.34
C LEU A 100 0.21 2.74 9.92
N ALA A 101 1.24 3.11 9.16
CA ALA A 101 2.61 3.17 9.62
C ALA A 101 2.77 4.13 10.79
N LEU A 102 2.26 5.36 10.66
CA LEU A 102 2.28 6.35 11.73
C LEU A 102 1.46 5.92 12.94
N GLY A 103 0.29 5.28 12.74
CA GLY A 103 -0.53 4.78 13.85
C GLY A 103 0.14 3.65 14.64
N LEU A 104 0.88 2.76 13.97
CA LEU A 104 1.61 1.67 14.61
C LEU A 104 2.85 2.17 15.37
N GLU A 105 3.54 3.18 14.84
CA GLU A 105 4.73 3.79 15.45
C GLU A 105 4.42 4.96 16.39
N ALA A 106 3.13 5.31 16.58
CA ALA A 106 2.73 6.43 17.42
C ALA A 106 3.24 6.28 18.87
N GLU A 107 3.97 7.29 19.34
CA GLU A 107 4.60 7.34 20.67
C GLU A 107 3.57 7.62 21.77
N SER A 108 2.47 8.29 21.43
CA SER A 108 1.40 8.61 22.38
C SER A 108 0.05 8.00 22.00
N ALA A 109 -0.81 7.82 23.00
CA ALA A 109 -2.19 7.39 22.79
C ALA A 109 -3.02 8.41 21.98
N ALA A 110 -2.68 9.70 22.07
CA ALA A 110 -3.35 10.77 21.33
C ALA A 110 -3.03 10.71 19.83
N GLU A 111 -1.74 10.56 19.48
CA GLU A 111 -1.31 10.39 18.09
C GLU A 111 -1.91 9.11 17.48
N ARG A 112 -1.88 8.01 18.25
CA ARG A 112 -2.46 6.74 17.81
C ARG A 112 -3.95 6.86 17.54
N ARG A 113 -4.69 7.55 18.41
CA ARG A 113 -6.12 7.83 18.20
C ARG A 113 -6.35 8.66 16.95
N HIS A 114 -5.58 9.73 16.77
CA HIS A 114 -5.71 10.61 15.60
C HIS A 114 -5.48 9.84 14.29
N MET A 115 -4.43 9.00 14.23
CA MET A 115 -4.16 8.16 13.06
C MET A 115 -5.26 7.12 12.83
N ALA A 116 -5.78 6.48 13.88
CA ALA A 116 -6.88 5.53 13.77
C ALA A 116 -8.16 6.19 13.23
N GLU A 117 -8.50 7.40 13.69
CA GLU A 117 -9.64 8.16 13.18
C GLU A 117 -9.47 8.53 11.71
N LEU A 118 -8.26 8.91 11.29
CA LEU A 118 -7.95 9.19 9.88
C LEU A 118 -8.10 7.91 9.03
N TRP A 119 -7.59 6.78 9.50
CA TRP A 119 -7.68 5.50 8.82
C TRP A 119 -9.14 5.04 8.65
N VAL A 120 -9.96 5.12 9.71
CA VAL A 120 -11.38 4.74 9.63
C VAL A 120 -12.14 5.61 8.62
N LYS A 121 -11.86 6.91 8.55
CA LYS A 121 -12.47 7.80 7.55
C LYS A 121 -12.11 7.37 6.13
N GLN A 122 -10.86 7.00 5.88
CA GLN A 122 -10.41 6.53 4.57
C GLN A 122 -11.05 5.18 4.21
N GLU A 123 -11.08 4.24 5.16
CA GLU A 123 -11.67 2.92 4.94
C GLU A 123 -13.17 3.02 4.68
N TYR A 124 -13.88 3.92 5.38
CA TYR A 124 -15.27 4.22 5.07
C TYR A 124 -15.46 4.65 3.61
N GLN A 125 -14.66 5.60 3.12
CA GLN A 125 -14.73 6.06 1.73
C GLN A 125 -14.39 4.96 0.71
N ARG A 126 -13.45 4.07 1.07
CA ARG A 126 -13.10 2.92 0.23
C ARG A 126 -14.25 1.92 0.16
N VAL A 127 -14.87 1.60 1.29
CA VAL A 127 -16.02 0.67 1.35
C VAL A 127 -17.22 1.23 0.60
N GLU A 128 -17.48 2.53 0.69
CA GLU A 128 -18.56 3.17 -0.09
C GLU A 128 -18.36 3.03 -1.60
N LYS A 129 -17.12 3.19 -2.09
CA LYS A 129 -16.80 2.96 -3.51
C LYS A 129 -17.00 1.51 -3.93
N GLU A 130 -16.57 0.57 -3.09
CA GLU A 130 -16.77 -0.85 -3.32
C GLU A 130 -18.26 -1.19 -3.37
N LEU A 131 -19.05 -0.69 -2.41
CA LEU A 131 -20.49 -0.94 -2.36
C LEU A 131 -21.23 -0.33 -3.56
N ALA A 132 -20.82 0.87 -4.00
CA ALA A 132 -21.35 1.48 -5.21
C ALA A 132 -21.07 0.59 -6.44
N PHE A 133 -19.87 0.04 -6.55
CA PHE A 133 -19.52 -0.87 -7.63
C PHE A 133 -20.29 -2.19 -7.55
N GLN A 134 -20.43 -2.79 -6.37
CA GLN A 134 -21.22 -4.02 -6.18
C GLN A 134 -22.67 -3.86 -6.64
N ARG A 135 -23.30 -2.72 -6.34
CA ARG A 135 -24.66 -2.41 -6.83
C ARG A 135 -24.73 -2.36 -8.35
N GLU A 136 -23.70 -1.83 -9.01
CA GLU A 136 -23.64 -1.81 -10.47
C GLU A 136 -23.35 -3.19 -11.05
N VAL A 137 -22.54 -4.02 -10.38
CA VAL A 137 -22.35 -5.42 -10.75
C VAL A 137 -23.67 -6.18 -10.71
N ASP A 138 -24.47 -6.00 -9.66
CA ASP A 138 -25.81 -6.58 -9.55
C ASP A 138 -26.75 -6.09 -10.66
N ALA A 139 -26.70 -4.79 -10.99
CA ALA A 139 -27.49 -4.22 -12.06
C ALA A 139 -27.05 -4.75 -13.43
N ALA A 140 -25.73 -4.88 -13.66
CA ALA A 140 -25.16 -5.42 -14.88
C ALA A 140 -25.57 -6.88 -15.09
N TRP A 141 -25.59 -7.69 -14.03
CA TRP A 141 -26.04 -9.08 -14.12
C TRP A 141 -27.48 -9.17 -14.64
N LYS A 142 -28.39 -8.36 -14.12
CA LYS A 142 -29.81 -8.34 -14.55
C LYS A 142 -29.97 -7.98 -16.03
N ARG A 143 -29.10 -7.10 -16.55
CA ARG A 143 -29.12 -6.70 -17.97
C ARG A 143 -28.54 -7.78 -18.88
N LEU A 144 -27.44 -8.40 -18.48
CA LEU A 144 -26.68 -9.32 -19.33
C LEU A 144 -27.19 -10.76 -19.28
N TYR A 145 -27.72 -11.20 -18.13
CA TYR A 145 -28.16 -12.57 -17.90
C TYR A 145 -29.57 -12.64 -17.30
N PRO A 146 -30.61 -12.19 -18.04
CA PRO A 146 -31.98 -12.26 -17.57
C PRO A 146 -32.40 -13.72 -17.31
N GLY A 147 -33.02 -13.97 -16.16
CA GLY A 147 -33.50 -15.31 -15.78
C GLY A 147 -32.45 -16.26 -15.19
N VAL A 148 -31.18 -15.85 -15.11
CA VAL A 148 -30.11 -16.63 -14.45
C VAL A 148 -29.85 -16.04 -13.06
N LEU A 149 -29.99 -16.86 -12.02
CA LEU A 149 -29.68 -16.45 -10.65
C LEU A 149 -28.16 -16.20 -10.49
N PRO A 150 -27.73 -15.03 -9.95
CA PRO A 150 -26.31 -14.76 -9.68
C PRO A 150 -25.67 -15.78 -8.74
N VAL A 151 -26.44 -16.23 -7.74
CA VAL A 151 -26.04 -17.30 -6.82
C VAL A 151 -27.18 -18.29 -6.73
N ASN A 152 -26.91 -19.56 -7.07
CA ASN A 152 -27.87 -20.64 -6.90
C ASN A 152 -27.71 -21.26 -5.52
N MET A 153 -28.45 -20.72 -4.56
CA MET A 153 -28.65 -21.40 -3.28
C MET A 153 -29.61 -22.54 -3.59
N GLY A 154 -29.12 -23.80 -3.59
CA GLY A 154 -29.94 -24.98 -3.92
C GLY A 154 -31.19 -25.14 -3.03
N ARG A 155 -31.71 -26.36 -2.85
CA ARG A 155 -32.98 -26.65 -2.14
C ARG A 155 -33.17 -26.04 -0.73
N ASN A 156 -32.16 -25.38 -0.16
CA ASN A 156 -32.13 -24.77 1.17
C ASN A 156 -32.48 -23.26 1.21
N ALA A 157 -32.79 -22.60 0.09
CA ALA A 157 -33.11 -21.16 0.08
C ALA A 157 -34.41 -20.77 0.83
N ALA A 158 -35.32 -21.74 1.05
CA ALA A 158 -36.60 -21.51 1.72
C ALA A 158 -36.47 -21.14 3.21
N GLY A 159 -35.30 -21.35 3.83
CA GLY A 159 -35.08 -21.04 5.26
C GLY A 159 -34.50 -19.65 5.55
N VAL A 160 -33.91 -18.96 4.56
CA VAL A 160 -33.19 -17.68 4.77
C VAL A 160 -34.07 -16.46 4.47
N ALA A 161 -35.11 -16.62 3.64
CA ALA A 161 -35.96 -15.51 3.22
C ALA A 161 -36.90 -14.96 4.33
N HIS A 162 -36.98 -15.60 5.50
CA HIS A 162 -38.02 -15.31 6.49
C HIS A 162 -37.57 -14.53 7.74
N ASP A 163 -36.29 -14.22 7.91
CA ASP A 163 -35.80 -13.47 9.07
C ASP A 163 -35.09 -12.17 8.67
N THR A 164 -35.88 -11.20 8.20
CA THR A 164 -35.44 -9.80 8.02
C THR A 164 -35.65 -8.95 9.28
N ARG A 165 -35.69 -9.59 10.47
CA ARG A 165 -35.82 -8.89 11.76
C ARG A 165 -34.60 -9.05 12.68
N GLY A 166 -33.41 -9.21 12.10
CA GLY A 166 -32.15 -9.12 12.84
C GLY A 166 -31.44 -7.80 12.56
N ARG A 167 -31.51 -6.85 13.50
CA ARG A 167 -30.52 -5.77 13.60
C ARG A 167 -29.21 -6.47 13.93
N LEU A 168 -28.29 -6.59 12.97
CA LEU A 168 -26.96 -7.12 13.20
C LEU A 168 -26.24 -6.13 14.13
N ALA A 169 -26.10 -6.55 15.39
CA ALA A 169 -25.24 -5.97 16.41
C ALA A 169 -23.90 -6.71 16.42
#